data_AF-A0A5D2LWC9-F1
#
_entry.id   AF-A0A5D2LWC9-F1
#
_cell.length_a   1.000
_cell.length_b   1.000
_cell.length_c   1.000
_cell.angle_alpha   90.00
_cell.angle_beta   90.00
_cell.angle_gamma   90.00
#
_symmetry.space_group_name_H-M   'P 1'
#
loop_
_entity.id
_entity.type
_entity.pdbx_description
1 polymer ?
#
loop_
_entity_poly.entity_id
_entity_poly.type
_entity_poly.pdbx_seq_one_letter_code
_entity_poly.pdbx_strand_id
1 'polypeptide(L)'
;MAEPYVERVEYLDVLTKIGKKIGKKIDGSKPRGDVHRDGDYHKAVHVWIFTESTQELLLQKRADCKDSWLGLWDISSAGHISAVSDVKYISFGEYRSHLAEADPKYVPYDVNKQYGLVFNIITKRYKENNEARSLILQKQLRRYAPVSLTAEVVNFLQF
;
A
#
# COMPACT_ATOMS: atom_id res chain seq x y z
N MET A 1 20.44 11.46 -26.42
CA MET A 1 19.49 12.38 -25.77
C MET A 1 18.48 11.53 -25.05
N ALA A 2 18.20 11.78 -23.77
CA ALA A 2 17.15 11.06 -23.05
C ALA A 2 15.78 11.49 -23.61
N GLU A 3 14.87 10.54 -23.83
CA GLU A 3 13.49 10.88 -24.21
C GLU A 3 12.86 11.76 -23.12
N PRO A 4 12.08 12.79 -23.49
CA PRO A 4 11.40 13.63 -22.52
C PRO A 4 10.45 12.77 -21.67
N TYR A 5 10.53 12.92 -20.35
CA TYR A 5 9.61 12.29 -19.42
C TYR A 5 8.21 12.85 -19.64
N VAL A 6 7.34 12.08 -20.31
CA VAL A 6 5.92 12.40 -20.39
C VAL A 6 5.26 11.83 -19.15
N GLU A 7 4.89 12.71 -18.22
CA GLU A 7 4.13 12.31 -17.04
C GLU A 7 2.79 11.72 -17.49
N ARG A 8 2.62 10.40 -17.32
CA ARG A 8 1.34 9.76 -17.65
C ARG A 8 0.35 10.09 -16.55
N VAL A 9 -0.65 10.89 -16.91
CA VAL A 9 -1.80 11.14 -16.04
C VAL A 9 -2.58 9.84 -15.86
N GLU A 10 -2.70 9.38 -14.62
CA GLU A 10 -3.51 8.22 -14.27
C GLU A 10 -5.00 8.58 -14.29
N TYR A 11 -5.82 7.73 -14.90
CA TYR A 11 -7.27 7.85 -14.95
C TYR A 11 -7.93 6.76 -14.12
N LEU A 12 -8.95 7.15 -13.34
CA LEU A 12 -9.70 6.27 -12.47
C LEU A 12 -11.16 6.21 -12.89
N ASP A 13 -11.75 5.02 -12.79
CA ASP A 13 -13.18 4.82 -13.00
C ASP A 13 -13.97 5.43 -11.85
N VAL A 14 -14.92 6.30 -12.18
CA VAL A 14 -15.85 6.86 -11.21
C VAL A 14 -17.01 5.88 -11.01
N LEU A 15 -17.39 5.69 -9.76
CA LEU A 15 -18.39 4.73 -9.33
C LEU A 15 -19.55 5.45 -8.64
N THR A 16 -20.68 4.76 -8.62
CA THR A 16 -21.76 5.03 -7.67
C THR A 16 -21.36 4.54 -6.27
N LYS A 17 -22.09 4.99 -5.24
CA LYS A 17 -21.89 4.53 -3.85
C LYS A 17 -21.98 3.01 -3.63
N ILE A 18 -22.61 2.28 -4.56
CA ILE A 18 -22.73 0.81 -4.53
C ILE A 18 -21.68 0.12 -5.41
N GLY A 19 -20.66 0.86 -5.88
CA GLY A 19 -19.54 0.31 -6.65
C GLY A 19 -19.80 0.06 -8.13
N LYS A 20 -20.95 0.48 -8.68
CA LYS A 20 -21.21 0.40 -10.13
C LYS A 20 -20.57 1.57 -10.85
N LYS A 21 -19.80 1.30 -11.93
CA LYS A 21 -19.18 2.33 -12.77
C LYS A 21 -20.24 3.26 -13.39
N ILE A 22 -19.98 4.57 -13.39
CA ILE A 22 -20.79 5.54 -14.13
C ILE A 22 -20.32 5.60 -15.59
N GLY A 23 -21.24 5.77 -16.54
CA GLY A 23 -20.88 5.92 -17.96
C GLY A 23 -20.24 4.67 -18.61
N LYS A 24 -19.86 4.79 -19.89
CA LYS A 24 -19.11 3.77 -20.63
C LYS A 24 -17.74 4.35 -21.03
N LYS A 25 -16.67 3.58 -20.87
CA LYS A 25 -15.29 3.98 -21.23
C LYS A 25 -14.90 5.34 -20.61
N ILE A 26 -14.44 6.30 -21.42
CA ILE A 26 -13.81 7.55 -20.95
C ILE A 26 -14.80 8.51 -20.29
N ASP A 27 -16.07 8.48 -20.67
CA ASP A 27 -17.14 9.30 -20.07
C ASP A 27 -17.39 8.91 -18.60
N GLY A 28 -16.88 7.75 -18.19
CA GLY A 28 -16.99 7.19 -16.85
C GLY A 28 -15.72 7.25 -16.01
N SER A 29 -14.68 7.94 -16.49
CA SER A 29 -13.37 7.98 -15.84
C SER A 29 -12.85 9.42 -15.78
N LYS A 30 -12.12 9.76 -14.74
CA LYS A 30 -11.53 11.09 -14.53
C LYS A 30 -10.04 10.96 -14.19
N PRO A 31 -9.22 12.00 -14.44
CA PRO A 31 -7.87 12.08 -13.87
C PRO A 31 -7.90 11.84 -12.36
N ARG A 32 -6.91 11.12 -11.83
CA ARG A 32 -6.83 10.77 -10.40
C ARG A 32 -6.97 11.99 -9.48
N GLY A 33 -6.33 13.11 -9.84
CA GLY A 33 -6.42 14.35 -9.08
C GLY A 33 -7.84 14.91 -9.01
N ASP A 34 -8.60 14.81 -10.10
CA ASP A 34 -10.00 15.25 -10.15
C ASP A 34 -10.90 14.36 -9.30
N VAL A 35 -10.70 13.04 -9.36
CA VAL A 35 -11.45 12.07 -8.51
C VAL A 35 -11.22 12.35 -7.03
N HIS A 36 -9.98 12.61 -6.62
CA HIS A 36 -9.64 12.88 -5.22
C HIS A 36 -10.13 14.25 -4.75
N ARG A 37 -10.06 15.27 -5.62
CA ARG A 37 -10.60 16.60 -5.33
C ARG A 37 -12.12 16.58 -5.19
N ASP A 38 -12.82 15.90 -6.10
CA ASP A 38 -14.28 15.91 -6.16
C ASP A 38 -14.93 14.92 -5.17
N GLY A 39 -14.13 14.03 -4.55
CA GLY A 39 -14.62 13.01 -3.61
C GLY A 39 -15.35 11.85 -4.30
N ASP A 40 -15.06 11.61 -5.57
CA ASP A 40 -15.72 10.59 -6.37
C ASP A 40 -15.36 9.18 -5.91
N TYR A 41 -16.37 8.30 -5.80
CA TYR A 41 -16.14 6.89 -5.47
C TYR A 41 -15.31 6.23 -6.57
N HIS A 42 -14.28 5.48 -6.18
CA HIS A 42 -13.39 4.75 -7.07
C HIS A 42 -12.87 3.49 -6.38
N LYS A 43 -12.35 2.51 -7.14
CA LYS A 43 -11.76 1.30 -6.56
C LYS A 43 -10.37 1.59 -6.00
N ALA A 44 -10.07 0.98 -4.87
CA ALA A 44 -8.75 0.96 -4.27
C ALA A 44 -8.34 -0.48 -3.93
N VAL A 45 -7.03 -0.73 -3.91
CA VAL A 45 -6.44 -1.95 -3.37
C VAL A 45 -5.62 -1.60 -2.14
N HIS A 46 -5.82 -2.37 -1.08
CA HIS A 46 -5.10 -2.26 0.18
C HIS A 46 -4.30 -3.53 0.40
N VAL A 47 -3.00 -3.39 0.66
CA VAL A 47 -2.07 -4.50 0.92
C VAL A 47 -1.53 -4.37 2.33
N TRP A 48 -1.60 -5.46 3.08
CA TRP A 48 -1.13 -5.57 4.46
C TRP A 48 -0.03 -6.61 4.52
N ILE A 49 1.14 -6.22 5.01
CA ILE A 49 2.30 -7.10 5.19
C ILE A 49 2.49 -7.32 6.68
N PHE A 50 2.21 -8.56 7.09
CA PHE A 50 2.32 -9.01 8.47
C PHE A 50 3.40 -10.08 8.60
N THR A 51 4.19 -9.99 9.67
CA THR A 51 5.25 -10.97 9.96
C THR A 51 4.79 -11.85 11.13
N GLU A 52 4.41 -13.09 10.84
CA GLU A 52 3.86 -13.99 11.86
C GLU A 52 4.84 -14.30 13.00
N SER A 53 6.14 -14.46 12.71
CA SER A 53 7.11 -14.79 13.74
C SER A 53 7.37 -13.67 14.76
N THR A 54 7.20 -12.41 14.35
CA THR A 54 7.38 -11.24 15.23
C THR A 54 6.06 -10.62 15.67
N GLN A 55 4.94 -11.03 15.08
CA GLN A 55 3.62 -10.41 15.25
C GLN A 55 3.59 -8.92 14.87
N GLU A 56 4.46 -8.49 13.97
CA GLU A 56 4.58 -7.10 13.54
C GLU A 56 3.83 -6.84 12.23
N LEU A 57 3.14 -5.71 12.17
CA LEU A 57 2.53 -5.17 10.96
C LEU A 57 3.41 -4.05 10.38
N LEU A 58 3.70 -4.13 9.08
CA LEU A 58 4.42 -3.06 8.39
C LEU A 58 3.47 -1.90 8.06
N LEU A 59 3.78 -0.71 8.57
CA LEU A 59 3.14 0.54 8.15
C LEU A 59 4.10 1.37 7.31
N GLN A 60 3.56 2.16 6.38
CA GLN A 60 4.36 3.10 5.60
C GLN A 60 4.10 4.53 6.09
N LYS A 61 5.12 5.38 6.08
CA LYS A 61 4.95 6.83 6.19
C LYS A 61 4.91 7.41 4.77
N ARG A 62 3.83 8.11 4.44
CA ARG A 62 3.63 8.68 3.10
C ARG A 62 4.65 9.77 2.84
N ALA A 63 5.23 9.76 1.64
CA ALA A 63 6.22 10.75 1.22
C ALA A 63 5.62 12.17 1.18
N ASP A 64 6.46 13.17 1.45
CA ASP A 64 6.08 14.59 1.50
C ASP A 64 5.69 15.17 0.13
N CYS A 65 5.84 14.39 -0.94
CA CYS A 65 5.45 14.75 -2.31
C CYS A 65 4.14 14.10 -2.80
N LYS A 66 3.41 13.36 -1.96
CA LYS A 66 2.07 12.87 -2.32
C LYS A 66 1.06 14.04 -2.44
N ASP A 67 0.10 13.89 -3.32
CA ASP A 67 -0.97 14.87 -3.49
C ASP A 67 -2.01 14.85 -2.36
N SER A 68 -2.15 13.72 -1.67
CA SER A 68 -3.07 13.53 -0.54
C SER A 68 -2.36 12.93 0.67
N TRP A 69 -2.73 13.39 1.87
CA TRP A 69 -2.33 12.83 3.16
C TRP A 69 -0.80 12.73 3.34
N LEU A 70 -0.11 13.83 3.06
CA LEU A 70 1.34 13.98 3.17
C LEU A 70 1.86 13.73 4.58
N GLY A 71 2.97 12.98 4.70
CA GLY A 71 3.66 12.74 5.97
C GLY A 71 2.91 11.86 6.97
N LEU A 72 1.69 11.40 6.65
CA LEU A 72 0.88 10.55 7.52
C LEU A 72 1.28 9.07 7.40
N TRP A 73 0.98 8.31 8.45
CA TRP A 73 1.10 6.85 8.44
C TRP A 73 -0.08 6.24 7.69
N ASP A 74 0.20 5.19 6.92
CA ASP A 74 -0.74 4.49 6.06
C ASP A 74 -0.48 2.98 6.13
N ILE A 75 -1.39 2.19 5.59
CA ILE A 75 -1.26 0.73 5.45
C ILE A 75 0.00 0.36 4.64
N SER A 76 0.44 -0.90 4.69
CA SER A 76 1.73 -1.30 4.08
C SER A 76 1.89 -0.86 2.63
N SER A 77 0.83 -0.97 1.83
CA SER A 77 0.74 -0.33 0.52
C SER A 77 -0.72 -0.14 0.12
N ALA A 78 -1.01 0.96 -0.58
CA ALA A 78 -2.33 1.27 -1.12
C ALA A 78 -2.18 1.76 -2.57
N GLY A 79 -3.17 1.48 -3.40
CA GLY A 79 -3.15 1.93 -4.79
C GLY A 79 -4.51 1.83 -5.46
N HIS A 80 -4.51 2.12 -6.75
CA HIS A 80 -5.68 2.06 -7.62
C HIS A 80 -5.55 0.88 -8.59
N ILE A 81 -6.67 0.31 -8.98
CA ILE A 81 -6.69 -0.79 -9.94
C ILE A 81 -7.99 -0.76 -10.73
N SER A 82 -7.89 -1.08 -12.02
CA SER A 82 -9.05 -1.17 -12.92
C SER A 82 -9.99 -2.32 -12.54
N ALA A 83 -9.46 -3.41 -11.98
CA ALA A 83 -10.22 -4.55 -11.49
C ALA A 83 -9.56 -5.25 -10.29
N VAL A 84 -10.29 -5.38 -9.19
CA VAL A 84 -10.03 -6.37 -8.13
C VAL A 84 -11.10 -7.46 -8.27
N SER A 85 -10.70 -8.72 -8.20
CA SER A 85 -11.65 -9.83 -8.15
C SER A 85 -11.91 -10.28 -6.71
N ASP A 86 -10.87 -10.39 -5.87
CA ASP A 86 -10.97 -11.05 -4.55
C ASP A 86 -9.90 -10.57 -3.55
N VAL A 87 -10.17 -10.78 -2.26
CA VAL A 87 -9.16 -10.72 -1.19
C VAL A 87 -8.34 -12.01 -1.20
N LYS A 88 -7.02 -11.90 -1.11
CA LYS A 88 -6.10 -13.05 -1.06
C LYS A 88 -5.18 -12.94 0.16
N TYR A 89 -5.07 -14.04 0.89
CA TYR A 89 -4.03 -14.24 1.90
C TYR A 89 -3.03 -15.23 1.31
N ILE A 90 -1.78 -14.82 1.20
CA ILE A 90 -0.73 -15.63 0.58
C ILE A 90 0.61 -15.24 1.18
N SER A 91 1.48 -16.23 1.41
CA SER A 91 2.85 -15.91 1.84
C SER A 91 3.59 -15.17 0.72
N PHE A 92 4.51 -14.28 1.08
CA PHE A 92 5.27 -13.53 0.08
C PHE A 92 6.10 -14.46 -0.85
N GLY A 93 6.53 -15.61 -0.33
CA GLY A 93 7.29 -16.62 -1.07
C GLY A 93 6.44 -17.32 -2.12
N GLU A 94 5.25 -17.79 -1.76
CA GLU A 94 4.29 -18.39 -2.71
C GLU A 94 3.85 -17.38 -3.77
N TYR A 95 3.56 -16.14 -3.36
CA TYR A 95 3.20 -15.08 -4.31
C TYR A 95 4.32 -14.84 -5.34
N ARG A 96 5.59 -14.80 -4.89
CA ARG A 96 6.74 -14.69 -5.80
C ARG A 96 6.81 -15.88 -6.76
N SER A 97 6.58 -17.11 -6.28
CA SER A 97 6.59 -18.31 -7.12
C SER A 97 5.52 -18.25 -8.20
N HIS A 98 4.28 -17.88 -7.86
CA HIS A 98 3.21 -17.73 -8.86
C HIS A 98 3.53 -16.71 -9.95
N LEU A 99 4.16 -15.58 -9.58
CA LEU A 99 4.61 -14.59 -10.56
C LEU A 99 5.73 -15.14 -11.45
N ALA A 100 6.66 -15.92 -10.89
CA ALA A 100 7.75 -16.55 -11.64
C ALA A 100 7.25 -17.62 -12.64
N GLU A 101 6.17 -18.32 -12.28
CA GLU A 101 5.49 -19.32 -13.12
C GLU A 101 4.54 -18.69 -14.15
N ALA A 102 4.39 -17.36 -14.15
CA ALA A 102 3.45 -16.62 -14.99
C ALA A 102 2.00 -17.13 -14.85
N ASP A 103 1.58 -17.47 -13.62
CA ASP A 103 0.22 -17.92 -13.33
C ASP A 103 -0.80 -16.86 -13.79
N PRO A 104 -1.74 -17.20 -14.70
CA PRO A 104 -2.70 -16.26 -15.27
C PRO A 104 -3.67 -15.64 -14.25
N LYS A 105 -3.73 -16.19 -13.02
CA LYS A 105 -4.52 -15.62 -11.91
C LYS A 105 -3.88 -14.36 -11.30
N TYR A 106 -2.66 -14.02 -11.69
CA TYR A 106 -1.92 -12.87 -11.17
C TYR A 106 -1.43 -11.96 -12.31
N VAL A 107 -1.12 -10.71 -11.96
CA VAL A 107 -0.60 -9.73 -12.92
C VAL A 107 0.83 -10.13 -13.30
N PRO A 108 1.17 -10.22 -14.60
CA PRO A 108 2.49 -10.70 -15.04
C PRO A 108 3.56 -9.64 -14.75
N TYR A 109 4.26 -9.81 -13.62
CA TYR A 109 5.40 -9.00 -13.24
C TYR A 109 6.69 -9.83 -13.23
N ASP A 110 7.75 -9.25 -13.80
CA ASP A 110 9.08 -9.86 -13.84
C ASP A 110 9.75 -9.78 -12.45
N VAL A 111 9.86 -10.94 -11.80
CA VAL A 111 10.47 -11.08 -10.47
C VAL A 111 12.00 -10.93 -10.45
N ASN A 112 12.64 -10.78 -11.61
CA ASN A 112 14.09 -10.60 -11.74
C ASN A 112 14.49 -9.17 -12.11
N LYS A 113 13.51 -8.28 -12.37
CA LYS A 113 13.74 -6.85 -12.65
C LYS A 113 13.47 -5.97 -11.42
N GLN A 114 13.16 -4.70 -11.64
CA GLN A 114 12.89 -3.71 -10.59
C GLN A 114 11.81 -4.17 -9.60
N TYR A 115 10.76 -4.87 -10.07
CA TYR A 115 9.74 -5.43 -9.17
C TYR A 115 10.32 -6.52 -8.25
N GLY A 116 11.29 -7.30 -8.73
CA GLY A 116 12.08 -8.25 -7.94
C GLY A 116 12.77 -7.65 -6.71
N LEU A 117 13.11 -6.37 -6.75
CA LEU A 117 13.77 -5.68 -5.62
C LEU A 117 12.89 -5.67 -4.37
N VAL A 118 11.56 -5.63 -4.50
CA VAL A 118 10.66 -5.65 -3.33
C VAL A 118 10.80 -6.95 -2.56
N PHE A 119 10.85 -8.08 -3.27
CA PHE A 119 11.00 -9.41 -2.68
C PHE A 119 12.36 -9.53 -1.99
N ASN A 120 13.42 -8.98 -2.60
CA ASN A 120 14.76 -8.96 -2.01
C ASN A 120 14.81 -8.11 -0.75
N ILE A 121 14.17 -6.93 -0.74
CA ILE A 121 14.11 -6.04 0.43
C ILE A 121 13.37 -6.73 1.58
N ILE A 122 12.19 -7.29 1.32
CA ILE A 122 11.40 -8.01 2.34
C ILE A 122 12.20 -9.21 2.85
N THR A 123 12.75 -10.03 1.95
CA THR A 123 13.59 -11.19 2.35
C THR A 123 14.75 -10.75 3.22
N LYS A 124 15.53 -9.74 2.80
CA LYS A 124 16.69 -9.26 3.57
C LYS A 124 16.27 -8.72 4.94
N ARG A 125 15.18 -7.95 5.01
CA ARG A 125 14.69 -7.36 6.26
C ARG A 125 14.30 -8.42 7.29
N TYR A 126 13.69 -9.52 6.84
CA TYR A 126 13.08 -10.52 7.72
C TYR A 126 13.82 -11.86 7.77
N LYS A 127 14.90 -12.05 7.01
CA LYS A 127 15.82 -13.21 7.08
C LYS A 127 16.86 -13.07 8.19
N GLU A 128 17.08 -11.87 8.72
CA GLU A 128 17.96 -11.67 9.89
C GLU A 128 17.36 -12.31 11.14
N ASN A 129 18.19 -12.56 12.18
CA ASN A 129 17.72 -13.12 13.44
C ASN A 129 16.78 -12.12 14.13
N ASN A 130 15.49 -12.22 13.82
CA ASN A 130 14.46 -11.29 14.28
C ASN A 130 14.32 -11.30 15.80
N GLU A 131 14.56 -12.43 16.45
CA GLU A 131 14.61 -12.53 17.91
C GLU A 131 15.75 -11.68 18.47
N ALA A 132 16.95 -11.79 17.89
CA ALA A 132 18.09 -10.97 18.29
C ALA A 132 17.84 -9.48 18.01
N ARG A 133 17.28 -9.12 16.85
CA ARG A 133 16.92 -7.72 16.52
C ARG A 133 15.87 -7.17 17.47
N SER A 134 14.82 -7.93 17.75
CA SER A 134 13.75 -7.56 18.69
C SER A 134 14.31 -7.38 20.08
N LEU A 135 15.17 -8.30 20.55
CA LEU A 135 15.83 -8.18 21.84
C LEU A 135 16.73 -6.94 21.94
N ILE A 136 17.46 -6.60 20.85
CA ILE A 136 18.25 -5.37 20.77
C ILE A 136 17.33 -4.14 20.85
N LEU A 137 16.27 -4.08 20.05
CA LEU A 137 15.29 -2.99 20.07
C LEU A 137 14.64 -2.82 21.44
N GLN A 138 14.21 -3.91 22.08
CA GLN A 138 13.68 -3.89 23.45
C GLN A 138 14.72 -3.37 24.45
N LYS A 139 15.99 -3.79 24.36
CA LYS A 139 17.07 -3.22 25.18
C LYS A 139 17.24 -1.72 24.94
N GLN A 140 17.16 -1.27 23.68
CA GLN A 140 17.30 0.14 23.34
C GLN A 140 16.12 0.98 23.84
N LEU A 141 14.88 0.46 23.72
CA LEU A 141 13.65 1.12 24.16
C LEU A 141 13.52 1.17 25.68
N ARG A 142 13.99 0.14 26.41
CA ARG A 142 14.07 0.16 27.88
C ARG A 142 14.91 1.29 28.47
N ARG A 143 15.71 1.99 27.65
CA ARG A 143 16.44 3.19 28.07
C ARG A 143 15.57 4.45 28.13
N TYR A 144 14.35 4.38 27.61
CA TYR A 144 13.38 5.46 27.61
C TYR A 144 12.20 5.09 28.52
N ALA A 145 11.69 6.06 29.29
CA ALA A 145 10.47 5.87 30.05
C ALA A 145 9.27 5.84 29.09
N PRO A 146 8.37 4.84 29.17
CA PRO A 146 7.15 4.84 28.38
C PRO A 146 6.29 6.05 28.79
N VAL A 147 5.88 6.84 27.80
CA VAL A 147 4.90 7.92 27.98
C VAL A 147 3.59 7.44 27.39
N SER A 148 2.57 7.31 28.23
CA SER A 148 1.22 7.00 27.79
C SER A 148 0.56 8.29 27.30
N LEU A 149 0.21 8.34 26.01
CA LEU A 149 -0.64 9.38 25.46
C LEU A 149 -2.09 8.91 25.59
N THR A 150 -2.84 9.50 26.52
CA THR A 150 -4.31 9.38 26.53
C THR A 150 -4.84 10.33 25.47
N ALA A 151 -5.39 9.79 24.38
CA ALA A 151 -6.16 10.60 23.45
C ALA A 151 -7.43 11.06 24.17
N GLU A 152 -7.49 12.32 24.57
CA GLU A 152 -8.77 12.94 24.90
C GLU A 152 -9.57 13.00 23.58
N VAL A 153 -10.55 12.12 23.46
CA VAL A 153 -11.54 12.22 22.38
C VAL A 153 -12.40 13.42 22.70
N VAL A 154 -11.95 14.60 22.28
CA VAL A 154 -12.78 15.79 22.31
C VAL A 154 -13.81 15.62 21.19
N ASN A 155 -15.02 15.21 21.55
CA ASN A 155 -16.16 15.16 20.65
C ASN A 155 -16.45 16.58 20.13
N PHE A 156 -15.88 16.93 18.98
CA PHE A 156 -16.34 18.07 18.20
C PHE A 156 -17.52 17.61 17.33
N LEU A 157 -18.68 17.46 17.97
CA LEU A 157 -19.96 17.54 17.27
C LEU A 157 -20.40 19.01 17.28
N GLN A 158 -20.21 19.69 16.15
CA GLN A 158 -20.84 20.93 15.65
C GLN A 158 -19.87 21.45 14.55
N PHE A 159 -20.19 21.50 13.25
CA PHE A 159 -21.44 21.72 12.52
C PHE A 159 -21.50 20.87 11.24
#